data_AF-A0A916E9M1-F1
#
_entry.id   AF-A0A916E9M1-F1
#
_cell.length_a   1.000
_cell.length_b   1.000
_cell.length_c   1.000
_cell.angle_alpha   90.00
_cell.angle_beta   90.00
_cell.angle_gamma   90.00
#
_symmetry.space_group_name_H-M   'P 1'
#
loop_
_entity.id
_entity.type
_entity.pdbx_description
1 polymer ?
#
loop_
_entity_poly.entity_id
_entity_poly.type
_entity_poly.pdbx_seq_one_letter_code
_entity_poly.pdbx_strand_id
1 'polypeptide(L)'
;MCHFAKFRPIAITSHKNRQFVRKTLLMPTDLVVATPAGLLDYIKNKHISLSETRYLVIDEADTMFCKGFDKDVTSIIKQIKASNVTQNNRPYQIIVVTATLPKTVNELLSKELPFMKRITSYSLHKSLPNLSHNFIDLKIFNYNKYEATIQTLKAHSESASTMIFCNKKKTAEHLEKYLYSKNFPAIGLYGDIDDRTTKLESFRNQESHAKILVCTDIASRGVDTTFVNHVILFDFPTTIVDFLHRVGRTARAGKRGKATYFVTKKDRQLAERIKRNIRDKRVLS
;
A
#
# COMPACT_ATOMS: atom_id res chain seq x y z
N MET A 1 -2.61 32.74 -8.10
CA MET A 1 -3.91 32.54 -8.76
C MET A 1 -4.21 31.04 -8.81
N CYS A 2 -5.24 30.58 -8.11
CA CYS A 2 -5.70 29.19 -8.19
C CYS A 2 -6.75 29.14 -9.31
N HIS A 3 -6.47 28.48 -10.43
CA HIS A 3 -7.49 28.23 -11.46
C HIS A 3 -8.32 27.00 -11.06
N PHE A 4 -9.64 27.15 -11.01
CA PHE A 4 -10.56 26.03 -10.87
C PHE A 4 -10.88 25.48 -12.26
N ALA A 5 -10.33 24.31 -12.59
CA ALA A 5 -10.72 23.55 -13.78
C ALA A 5 -11.77 22.51 -13.38
N LYS A 6 -12.90 22.47 -14.08
CA LYS A 6 -13.92 21.42 -13.90
C LYS A 6 -13.43 20.15 -14.57
N PHE A 7 -12.95 19.20 -13.78
CA PHE A 7 -12.66 17.83 -14.23
C PHE A 7 -13.81 16.90 -13.84
N ARG A 8 -14.09 15.91 -14.69
CA ARG A 8 -15.02 14.82 -14.39
C ARG A 8 -14.25 13.54 -14.05
N PRO A 9 -13.99 13.26 -12.76
CA PRO A 9 -13.32 12.05 -12.33
C PRO A 9 -14.28 10.88 -12.13
N ILE A 10 -13.81 9.67 -12.44
CA ILE A 10 -14.48 8.41 -12.08
C ILE A 10 -13.47 7.44 -11.48
N ALA A 11 -13.93 6.62 -10.54
CA ALA A 11 -13.14 5.54 -9.97
C ALA A 11 -13.72 4.18 -10.39
N ILE A 12 -12.89 3.29 -10.92
CA ILE A 12 -13.22 1.90 -11.28
C ILE A 12 -12.51 0.98 -10.29
N THR A 13 -13.19 0.69 -9.19
CA THR A 13 -12.68 -0.15 -8.09
C THR A 13 -13.69 -1.24 -7.75
N SER A 14 -13.26 -2.32 -7.11
CA SER A 14 -14.13 -3.42 -6.66
C SER A 14 -15.32 -2.96 -5.83
N HIS A 15 -15.17 -1.89 -5.04
CA HIS A 15 -16.19 -1.38 -4.13
C HIS A 15 -17.26 -0.49 -4.78
N LYS A 16 -17.11 -0.08 -6.05
CA LYS A 16 -18.11 0.78 -6.70
C LYS A 16 -19.14 -0.04 -7.45
N ASN A 17 -20.40 0.38 -7.35
CA ASN A 17 -21.50 -0.23 -8.09
C ASN A 17 -21.24 -0.16 -9.62
N ARG A 18 -21.16 -1.33 -10.26
CA ARG A 18 -20.85 -1.45 -11.69
C ARG A 18 -21.86 -0.74 -12.58
N GLN A 19 -23.14 -0.75 -12.22
CA GLN A 19 -24.19 -0.06 -12.98
C GLN A 19 -24.01 1.46 -12.91
N PHE A 20 -23.65 1.98 -11.73
CA PHE A 20 -23.32 3.39 -11.56
C PHE A 20 -22.11 3.81 -12.40
N VAL A 21 -21.03 3.01 -12.37
CA VAL A 21 -19.81 3.28 -13.16
C VAL A 21 -20.15 3.28 -14.66
N ARG A 22 -20.88 2.28 -15.15
CA ARG A 22 -21.31 2.20 -16.55
C ARG A 22 -22.13 3.42 -16.98
N LYS A 23 -23.12 3.82 -16.18
CA LYS A 23 -23.93 5.01 -16.47
C LYS A 23 -23.10 6.28 -16.50
N THR A 24 -22.09 6.39 -15.62
CA THR A 24 -21.22 7.56 -15.55
C THR A 24 -20.27 7.66 -16.74
N LEU A 25 -19.78 6.51 -17.24
CA LEU A 25 -18.90 6.40 -18.41
C LEU A 25 -19.60 6.71 -19.75
N LEU A 26 -20.94 6.78 -19.79
CA LEU A 26 -21.68 7.23 -20.99
C LEU A 26 -21.46 8.72 -21.30
N MET A 27 -20.93 9.47 -20.34
CA MET A 27 -20.62 10.89 -20.51
C MET A 27 -19.11 11.08 -20.61
N PRO A 28 -18.63 12.17 -21.23
CA PRO A 28 -17.21 12.49 -21.29
C PRO A 28 -16.57 12.44 -19.91
N THR A 29 -15.41 11.78 -19.80
CA THR A 29 -14.70 11.56 -18.54
C THR A 29 -13.25 11.98 -18.71
N ASP A 30 -12.79 12.90 -17.86
CA ASP A 30 -11.43 13.47 -17.98
C ASP A 30 -10.38 12.70 -17.17
N LEU A 31 -10.79 12.06 -16.07
CA LEU A 31 -9.90 11.34 -15.16
C LEU A 31 -10.51 10.01 -14.74
N VAL A 32 -9.74 8.93 -14.91
CA VAL A 32 -10.12 7.58 -14.47
C VAL A 32 -9.09 7.08 -13.48
N VAL A 33 -9.54 6.73 -12.29
CA VAL A 33 -8.72 6.04 -11.27
C VAL A 33 -9.18 4.59 -11.20
N ALA A 34 -8.32 3.64 -11.52
CA ALA A 34 -8.73 2.24 -11.64
C ALA A 34 -7.68 1.25 -11.17
N THR A 35 -8.11 0.07 -10.75
CA THR A 35 -7.20 -1.09 -10.64
C THR A 35 -6.97 -1.70 -12.03
N PRO A 36 -5.79 -2.29 -12.35
CA PRO A 36 -5.49 -2.77 -13.70
C PRO A 36 -6.53 -3.75 -14.26
N ALA A 37 -6.88 -4.78 -13.48
CA ALA A 37 -7.89 -5.76 -13.86
C ALA A 37 -9.28 -5.13 -14.05
N GLY A 38 -9.66 -4.18 -13.17
CA GLY A 38 -10.91 -3.44 -13.26
C GLY A 38 -10.98 -2.62 -14.55
N LEU A 39 -9.92 -1.87 -14.88
CA LEU A 39 -9.88 -1.08 -16.10
C LEU A 39 -9.99 -1.94 -17.36
N LEU A 40 -9.22 -3.04 -17.43
CA LEU A 40 -9.23 -3.95 -18.58
C LEU A 40 -10.59 -4.59 -18.82
N ASP A 41 -11.34 -4.91 -17.76
CA ASP A 41 -12.70 -5.43 -17.89
C ASP A 41 -13.62 -4.42 -18.60
N TYR A 42 -13.55 -3.14 -18.25
CA TYR A 42 -14.35 -2.10 -18.92
C TYR A 42 -13.90 -1.84 -20.35
N ILE A 43 -12.59 -1.97 -20.65
CA ILE A 43 -12.07 -1.85 -22.01
C ILE A 43 -12.53 -3.02 -22.88
N LYS A 44 -12.40 -4.26 -22.39
CA LYS A 44 -12.83 -5.47 -23.11
C LYS A 44 -14.31 -5.42 -23.47
N ASN A 45 -15.15 -4.92 -22.55
CA ASN A 45 -16.58 -4.76 -22.76
C ASN A 45 -16.97 -3.48 -23.52
N LYS A 46 -15.98 -2.74 -24.07
CA LYS A 46 -16.17 -1.49 -24.83
C LYS A 46 -16.95 -0.40 -24.07
N HIS A 47 -16.86 -0.40 -22.74
CA HIS A 47 -17.44 0.66 -21.90
C HIS A 47 -16.55 1.88 -21.80
N ILE A 48 -15.25 1.73 -22.09
CA ILE A 48 -14.29 2.83 -22.10
C ILE A 48 -13.28 2.61 -23.23
N SER A 49 -12.90 3.69 -23.91
CA SER A 49 -11.78 3.74 -24.85
C SER A 49 -10.64 4.53 -24.23
N LEU A 50 -9.40 4.05 -24.40
CA LEU A 50 -8.20 4.78 -24.00
C LEU A 50 -7.62 5.64 -25.13
N SER A 51 -8.32 5.77 -26.27
CA SER A 51 -7.78 6.39 -27.48
C SER A 51 -7.36 7.84 -27.32
N GLU A 52 -8.03 8.59 -26.45
CA GLU A 52 -7.74 10.01 -26.18
C GLU A 52 -6.84 10.23 -24.95
N THR A 53 -6.29 9.15 -24.38
CA THR A 53 -5.51 9.21 -23.14
C THR A 53 -4.16 9.88 -23.39
N ARG A 54 -3.96 11.05 -22.78
CA ARG A 54 -2.68 11.79 -22.84
C ARG A 54 -1.75 11.48 -21.67
N TYR A 55 -2.29 11.04 -20.55
CA TYR A 55 -1.51 10.79 -19.34
C TYR A 55 -1.90 9.42 -18.76
N LEU A 56 -0.90 8.58 -18.52
CA LEU A 56 -1.05 7.35 -17.76
C LEU A 56 -0.16 7.44 -16.52
N VAL A 57 -0.77 7.31 -15.34
CA VAL A 57 -0.04 7.23 -14.06
C VAL A 57 -0.16 5.81 -13.52
N ILE A 58 0.98 5.14 -13.35
CA ILE A 58 1.09 3.83 -12.72
C ILE A 58 1.69 4.06 -11.32
N ASP A 59 0.83 4.06 -10.31
CA ASP A 59 1.24 4.24 -8.91
C ASP A 59 1.49 2.89 -8.21
N GLU A 60 2.37 2.87 -7.21
CA GLU A 60 2.87 1.65 -6.53
C GLU A 60 3.23 0.51 -7.50
N ALA A 61 4.03 0.81 -8.54
CA ALA A 61 4.27 -0.13 -9.63
C ALA A 61 4.88 -1.46 -9.12
N ASP A 62 5.87 -1.40 -8.23
CA ASP A 62 6.44 -2.57 -7.55
C ASP A 62 5.40 -3.50 -6.94
N THR A 63 4.39 -2.93 -6.26
CA THR A 63 3.28 -3.68 -5.70
C THR A 63 2.41 -4.33 -6.76
N MET A 64 2.10 -3.62 -7.84
CA MET A 64 1.32 -4.19 -8.95
C MET A 64 2.04 -5.41 -9.53
N PHE A 65 3.36 -5.32 -9.71
CA PHE A 65 4.16 -6.43 -10.24
C PHE A 65 4.33 -7.58 -9.25
N CYS A 66 4.56 -7.32 -7.96
CA CYS A 66 4.61 -8.36 -6.93
C CYS A 66 3.30 -9.16 -6.84
N LYS A 67 2.18 -8.57 -7.22
CA LYS A 67 0.85 -9.22 -7.22
C LYS A 67 0.48 -9.90 -8.55
N GLY A 68 1.37 -9.88 -9.54
CA GLY A 68 1.10 -10.51 -10.84
C GLY A 68 0.18 -9.70 -11.76
N PHE A 69 0.09 -8.38 -11.59
CA PHE A 69 -0.59 -7.49 -12.55
C PHE A 69 0.33 -7.05 -13.70
N ASP A 70 1.47 -7.71 -13.88
CA ASP A 70 2.46 -7.39 -14.92
C ASP A 70 1.85 -7.43 -16.32
N LYS A 71 1.07 -8.47 -16.62
CA LYS A 71 0.39 -8.63 -17.91
C LYS A 71 -0.69 -7.56 -18.11
N ASP A 72 -1.43 -7.24 -17.06
CA ASP A 72 -2.52 -6.27 -17.13
C ASP A 72 -1.99 -4.86 -17.39
N VAL A 73 -0.98 -4.43 -16.62
CA VAL A 73 -0.32 -3.14 -16.80
C VAL A 73 0.33 -3.04 -18.18
N THR A 74 1.00 -4.10 -18.64
CA THR A 74 1.59 -4.15 -19.98
C THR A 74 0.54 -4.01 -21.08
N SER A 75 -0.63 -4.65 -20.93
CA SER A 75 -1.74 -4.54 -21.87
C SER A 75 -2.25 -3.10 -21.97
N ILE A 76 -2.44 -2.42 -20.84
CA ILE A 76 -2.88 -1.01 -20.79
C ILE A 76 -1.86 -0.10 -21.50
N ILE A 77 -0.58 -0.25 -21.20
CA ILE A 77 0.50 0.53 -21.85
C ILE A 77 0.45 0.33 -23.37
N LYS A 78 0.31 -0.91 -23.84
CA LYS A 78 0.27 -1.24 -25.26
C LYS A 78 -0.95 -0.64 -25.98
N GLN A 79 -2.11 -0.64 -25.34
CA GLN A 79 -3.31 -0.03 -25.93
C GLN A 79 -3.14 1.48 -26.12
N ILE A 80 -2.61 2.20 -25.11
CA ILE A 80 -2.36 3.64 -25.24
C ILE A 80 -1.35 3.93 -26.35
N LYS A 81 -0.27 3.14 -26.42
CA LYS A 81 0.71 3.27 -27.52
C LYS A 81 0.08 3.05 -28.89
N ALA A 82 -0.71 1.97 -29.05
CA ALA A 82 -1.35 1.63 -30.30
C ALA A 82 -2.34 2.72 -30.75
N SER A 83 -3.12 3.29 -29.82
CA SER A 83 -4.04 4.38 -30.13
C SER A 83 -3.33 5.69 -30.53
N ASN A 84 -2.14 5.97 -30.00
CA ASN A 84 -1.40 7.17 -30.40
C ASN A 84 -0.82 7.07 -31.82
N VAL A 85 -0.43 5.86 -32.25
CA VAL A 85 0.02 5.61 -33.63
C VAL A 85 -1.11 5.90 -34.62
N THR A 86 -2.37 5.61 -34.27
CA THR A 86 -3.51 5.80 -35.17
C THR A 86 -4.07 7.24 -35.17
N GLN A 87 -3.76 8.08 -34.18
CA GLN A 87 -4.31 9.44 -34.04
C GLN A 87 -3.27 10.56 -34.23
N ASN A 88 -2.55 10.55 -35.35
CA ASN A 88 -1.61 11.63 -35.73
C ASN A 88 -0.49 11.92 -34.70
N ASN A 89 0.02 10.88 -34.04
CA ASN A 89 1.20 10.97 -33.17
C ASN A 89 1.04 12.00 -32.02
N ARG A 90 -0.18 12.08 -31.46
CA ARG A 90 -0.48 12.98 -30.34
C ARG A 90 0.46 12.67 -29.15
N PRO A 91 1.04 13.71 -28.51
CA PRO A 91 1.95 13.48 -27.39
C PRO A 91 1.20 12.92 -26.17
N TYR A 92 1.72 11.81 -25.64
CA TYR A 92 1.31 11.20 -24.39
C TYR A 92 2.48 11.11 -23.41
N GLN A 93 2.18 11.06 -22.12
CA GLN A 93 3.17 10.91 -21.06
C GLN A 93 2.77 9.76 -20.14
N ILE A 94 3.72 8.87 -19.87
CA ILE A 94 3.57 7.79 -18.90
C ILE A 94 4.43 8.11 -17.69
N ILE A 95 3.82 8.13 -16.51
CA ILE A 95 4.47 8.38 -15.23
C ILE A 95 4.37 7.09 -14.43
N VAL A 96 5.52 6.56 -14.02
CA VAL A 96 5.59 5.36 -13.17
C VAL A 96 6.15 5.77 -11.82
N VAL A 97 5.36 5.54 -10.77
CA VAL A 97 5.72 5.82 -9.38
C VAL A 97 5.90 4.48 -8.67
N THR A 98 7.05 4.30 -8.02
CA THR A 98 7.36 3.05 -7.34
C THR A 98 8.26 3.29 -6.14
N ALA A 99 8.01 2.55 -5.06
CA ALA A 99 8.79 2.64 -3.82
C ALA A 99 10.01 1.72 -3.82
N THR A 100 10.11 0.80 -4.77
CA THR A 100 11.27 -0.08 -4.98
C THR A 100 11.38 -0.39 -6.47
N LEU A 101 12.56 -0.84 -6.90
CA LEU A 101 12.77 -1.21 -8.29
C LEU A 101 13.48 -2.58 -8.38
N PRO A 102 12.77 -3.68 -8.04
CA PRO A 102 13.33 -5.01 -8.17
C PRO A 102 13.62 -5.31 -9.65
N LYS A 103 14.53 -6.26 -9.91
CA LYS A 103 15.06 -6.57 -11.24
C LYS A 103 13.96 -6.81 -12.28
N THR A 104 12.93 -7.58 -11.92
CA THR A 104 11.78 -7.92 -12.77
C THR A 104 11.00 -6.67 -13.21
N VAL A 105 10.77 -5.73 -12.30
CA VAL A 105 10.09 -4.46 -12.58
C VAL A 105 10.95 -3.59 -13.47
N ASN A 106 12.25 -3.51 -13.17
CA ASN A 106 13.20 -2.74 -13.97
C ASN A 106 13.28 -3.26 -15.42
N GLU A 107 13.35 -4.57 -15.61
CA GLU A 107 13.41 -5.22 -16.93
C GLU A 107 12.14 -4.94 -17.74
N LEU A 108 10.96 -5.09 -17.12
CA LEU A 108 9.69 -4.80 -17.79
C LEU A 108 9.59 -3.32 -18.18
N LEU A 109 9.90 -2.40 -17.28
CA LEU A 109 9.86 -0.97 -17.56
C LEU A 109 10.87 -0.58 -18.63
N SER A 110 12.05 -1.20 -18.67
CA SER A 110 13.05 -0.94 -19.71
C SER A 110 12.58 -1.45 -21.08
N LYS A 111 11.86 -2.58 -21.11
CA LYS A 111 11.28 -3.16 -22.33
C LYS A 111 10.10 -2.32 -22.85
N GLU A 112 9.17 -1.98 -21.97
CA GLU A 112 7.95 -1.28 -22.35
C GLU A 112 8.13 0.24 -22.40
N LEU A 113 9.12 0.83 -21.74
CA LEU A 113 9.35 2.29 -21.72
C LEU A 113 10.84 2.59 -21.89
N PRO A 114 11.42 2.32 -23.08
CA PRO A 114 12.87 2.41 -23.29
C PRO A 114 13.47 3.82 -23.12
N PHE A 115 12.67 4.88 -23.34
CA PHE A 115 13.09 6.28 -23.21
C PHE A 115 12.68 6.92 -21.88
N MET A 116 12.31 6.12 -20.88
CA MET A 116 11.88 6.63 -19.58
C MET A 116 13.02 7.36 -18.85
N LYS A 117 12.82 8.65 -18.55
CA LYS A 117 13.72 9.42 -17.68
C LYS A 117 13.48 9.01 -16.23
N ARG A 118 14.55 8.55 -15.56
CA ARG A 118 14.49 8.12 -14.17
C ARG A 118 14.77 9.29 -13.23
N ILE A 119 13.78 9.64 -12.43
CA ILE A 119 13.93 10.59 -11.33
C ILE A 119 13.98 9.76 -10.05
N THR A 120 15.11 9.78 -9.35
CA THR A 120 15.29 9.06 -8.09
C THR A 120 15.58 10.05 -6.98
N SER A 121 15.00 9.79 -5.80
CA SER A 121 15.37 10.49 -4.59
C SER A 121 16.02 9.48 -3.66
N TYR A 122 17.31 9.69 -3.36
CA TYR A 122 18.09 8.81 -2.48
C TYR A 122 17.57 8.75 -1.04
N SER A 123 16.59 9.59 -0.67
CA SER A 123 15.95 9.61 0.65
C SER A 123 14.69 8.75 0.75
N LEU A 124 14.09 8.29 -0.36
CA LEU A 124 12.83 7.53 -0.31
C LEU A 124 13.01 6.04 0.06
N HIS A 125 14.22 5.49 -0.10
CA HIS A 125 14.49 4.05 0.07
C HIS A 125 15.56 3.72 1.13
N LYS A 126 15.97 4.71 1.92
CA LYS A 126 16.81 4.49 3.10
C LYS A 126 15.91 4.16 4.29
N SER A 127 16.45 3.42 5.27
CA SER A 127 15.83 3.31 6.60
C SER A 127 15.41 4.71 7.04
N LEU A 128 14.13 4.84 7.42
CA LEU A 128 13.57 6.09 7.92
C LEU A 128 14.44 6.52 9.12
N PRO A 129 15.21 7.61 9.03
CA PRO A 129 16.29 7.88 9.98
C PRO A 129 15.79 8.07 11.42
N ASN A 130 14.51 8.42 11.58
CA ASN A 130 13.84 8.60 12.86
C ASN A 130 13.00 7.38 13.28
N LEU A 131 13.15 6.24 12.60
CA LEU A 131 12.46 4.99 12.91
C LEU A 131 13.31 4.09 13.81
N SER A 132 12.80 3.83 15.01
CA SER A 132 13.35 2.81 15.89
C SER A 132 12.85 1.43 15.47
N HIS A 133 13.78 0.52 15.18
CA HIS A 133 13.50 -0.85 14.77
C HIS A 133 13.68 -1.81 15.95
N ASN A 134 12.64 -2.59 16.31
CA ASN A 134 12.69 -3.59 17.38
C ASN A 134 12.32 -4.98 16.85
N PHE A 135 13.30 -5.88 16.72
CA PHE A 135 13.07 -7.25 16.28
C PHE A 135 12.96 -8.17 17.49
N ILE A 136 11.81 -8.80 17.67
CA ILE A 136 11.54 -9.72 18.76
C ILE A 136 11.54 -11.15 18.19
N ASP A 137 12.51 -11.96 18.61
CA ASP A 137 12.49 -13.40 18.35
C ASP A 137 11.41 -14.04 19.22
N LEU A 138 10.36 -14.56 18.59
CA LEU A 138 9.19 -15.10 19.28
C LEU A 138 9.49 -16.34 20.13
N LYS A 139 10.69 -16.92 20.04
CA LYS A 139 11.14 -17.97 20.98
C LYS A 139 10.98 -17.56 22.44
N ILE A 140 11.25 -16.30 22.78
CA ILE A 140 11.13 -15.81 24.16
C ILE A 140 9.67 -15.79 24.67
N PHE A 141 8.71 -15.89 23.75
CA PHE A 141 7.28 -15.95 24.01
C PHE A 141 6.69 -17.34 23.75
N ASN A 142 7.51 -18.39 23.64
CA ASN A 142 7.06 -19.74 23.22
C ASN A 142 6.23 -19.70 21.92
N TYR A 143 6.60 -18.81 20.99
CA TYR A 143 5.89 -18.55 19.74
C TYR A 143 4.47 -17.96 19.88
N ASN A 144 4.06 -17.54 21.08
CA ASN A 144 2.79 -16.88 21.32
C ASN A 144 2.84 -15.40 20.91
N LYS A 145 2.45 -15.13 19.66
CA LYS A 145 2.37 -13.77 19.11
C LYS A 145 1.38 -12.86 19.83
N TYR A 146 0.31 -13.42 20.37
CA TYR A 146 -0.74 -12.64 21.05
C TYR A 146 -0.22 -12.05 22.35
N GLU A 147 0.46 -12.87 23.17
CA GLU A 147 1.12 -12.40 24.40
C GLU A 147 2.23 -11.38 24.09
N ALA A 148 3.05 -11.65 23.07
CA ALA A 148 4.06 -10.70 22.61
C ALA A 148 3.44 -9.35 22.20
N THR A 149 2.24 -9.36 21.60
CA THR A 149 1.50 -8.14 21.24
C THR A 149 1.08 -7.36 22.47
N ILE A 150 0.49 -8.01 23.47
CA ILE A 150 0.05 -7.35 24.71
C ILE A 150 1.23 -6.72 25.44
N GLN A 151 2.33 -7.46 25.60
CA GLN A 151 3.53 -6.91 26.26
C GLN A 151 4.14 -5.75 25.46
N THR A 152 4.14 -5.85 24.13
CA THR A 152 4.61 -4.77 23.26
C THR A 152 3.76 -3.51 23.38
N LEU A 153 2.43 -3.65 23.48
CA LEU A 153 1.49 -2.55 23.66
C LEU A 153 1.62 -1.91 25.05
N LYS A 154 1.72 -2.72 26.11
CA LYS A 154 1.93 -2.24 27.50
C LYS A 154 3.23 -1.47 27.67
N ALA A 155 4.28 -1.86 26.95
CA ALA A 155 5.58 -1.18 26.97
C ALA A 155 5.58 0.13 26.15
N HIS A 156 4.46 0.51 25.54
CA HIS A 156 4.31 1.76 24.81
C HIS A 156 3.37 2.72 25.54
N SER A 157 3.47 4.01 25.25
CA SER A 157 2.61 5.01 25.87
C SER A 157 1.15 4.73 25.48
N GLU A 158 0.24 4.73 26.46
CA GLU A 158 -1.20 4.49 26.25
C GLU A 158 -1.82 5.46 25.21
N SER A 159 -1.22 6.63 25.01
CA SER A 159 -1.70 7.62 24.06
C SER A 159 -1.20 7.45 22.63
N ALA A 160 -0.29 6.52 22.37
CA ALA A 160 0.35 6.34 21.07
C ALA A 160 -0.53 5.53 20.11
N SER A 161 -0.85 6.09 18.95
CA SER A 161 -1.58 5.35 17.92
C SER A 161 -0.70 4.24 17.35
N THR A 162 -1.29 3.05 17.20
CA THR A 162 -0.59 1.84 16.79
C THR A 162 -1.30 1.16 15.63
N MET A 163 -0.53 0.74 14.62
CA MET A 163 -1.04 -0.06 13.51
C MET A 163 -0.41 -1.46 13.54
N ILE A 164 -1.24 -2.49 13.54
CA ILE A 164 -0.80 -3.89 13.63
C ILE A 164 -1.12 -4.61 12.32
N PHE A 165 -0.09 -5.08 11.65
CA PHE A 165 -0.20 -5.75 10.36
C PHE A 165 -0.19 -7.27 10.47
N CYS A 166 -1.22 -7.89 9.87
CA CYS A 166 -1.36 -9.33 9.70
C CYS A 166 -1.35 -9.68 8.21
N ASN A 167 -0.82 -10.87 7.86
CA ASN A 167 -0.76 -11.28 6.45
C ASN A 167 -2.14 -11.79 5.96
N LYS A 168 -2.95 -12.37 6.85
CA LYS A 168 -4.24 -12.99 6.53
C LYS A 168 -5.40 -12.32 7.28
N LYS A 169 -6.56 -12.23 6.63
CA LYS A 169 -7.81 -11.71 7.21
C LYS A 169 -8.21 -12.42 8.51
N LYS A 170 -8.23 -13.75 8.51
CA LYS A 170 -8.58 -14.55 9.70
C LYS A 170 -7.67 -14.25 10.90
N THR A 171 -6.37 -14.04 10.67
CA THR A 171 -5.43 -13.68 11.74
C THR A 171 -5.74 -12.29 12.30
N ALA A 172 -6.05 -11.33 11.44
CA ALA A 172 -6.45 -9.98 11.84
C ALA A 172 -7.75 -9.99 12.68
N GLU A 173 -8.75 -10.75 12.25
CA GLU A 173 -10.02 -10.95 12.98
C GLU A 173 -9.82 -11.53 14.37
N HIS A 174 -9.01 -12.60 14.47
CA HIS A 174 -8.73 -13.23 15.75
C HIS A 174 -7.95 -12.30 16.68
N LEU A 175 -7.00 -11.54 16.14
CA LEU A 175 -6.21 -10.60 16.91
C LEU A 175 -7.06 -9.45 17.46
N GLU A 176 -7.95 -8.86 16.66
CA GLU A 176 -8.86 -7.82 17.13
C GLU A 176 -9.72 -8.31 18.30
N LYS A 177 -10.37 -9.48 18.16
CA LYS A 177 -11.17 -10.09 19.24
C LYS A 177 -10.34 -10.38 20.49
N TYR A 178 -9.12 -10.89 20.29
CA TYR A 178 -8.21 -11.17 21.40
C TYR A 178 -7.84 -9.89 22.16
N LEU A 179 -7.46 -8.83 21.45
CA LEU A 179 -7.12 -7.53 22.05
C LEU A 179 -8.30 -6.95 22.84
N TYR A 180 -9.51 -7.01 22.26
CA TYR A 180 -10.72 -6.58 22.95
C TYR A 180 -10.94 -7.33 24.28
N SER A 181 -10.78 -8.65 24.29
CA SER A 181 -10.91 -9.46 25.52
C SER A 181 -9.81 -9.21 26.56
N LYS A 182 -8.73 -8.53 26.18
CA LYS A 182 -7.63 -8.11 27.07
C LYS A 182 -7.70 -6.63 27.43
N ASN A 183 -8.83 -5.97 27.19
CA ASN A 183 -9.05 -4.54 27.42
C ASN A 183 -8.15 -3.62 26.56
N PHE A 184 -7.77 -4.06 25.36
CA PHE A 184 -7.11 -3.25 24.34
C PHE A 184 -8.11 -3.02 23.19
N PRO A 185 -8.92 -1.94 23.22
CA PRO A 185 -9.87 -1.67 22.14
C PRO A 185 -9.11 -1.45 20.84
N ALA A 186 -9.46 -2.23 19.82
CA ALA A 186 -8.83 -2.22 18.51
C ALA A 186 -9.89 -2.17 17.42
N ILE A 187 -9.56 -1.53 16.30
CA ILE A 187 -10.42 -1.44 15.12
C ILE A 187 -9.85 -2.36 14.05
N GLY A 188 -10.66 -3.29 13.55
CA GLY A 188 -10.31 -4.17 12.44
C GLY A 188 -10.53 -3.56 11.07
N LEU A 189 -9.49 -3.55 10.24
CA LEU A 189 -9.49 -3.14 8.85
C LEU A 189 -8.91 -4.26 7.95
N TYR A 190 -9.74 -5.24 7.60
CA TYR A 190 -9.34 -6.42 6.85
C TYR A 190 -10.46 -6.91 5.91
N GLY A 191 -10.11 -7.31 4.68
CA GLY A 191 -11.09 -7.72 3.67
C GLY A 191 -11.97 -6.58 3.14
N ASP A 192 -13.10 -6.95 2.52
CA ASP A 192 -14.13 -6.00 2.09
C ASP A 192 -14.98 -5.63 3.31
N ILE A 193 -14.76 -4.43 3.85
CA ILE A 193 -15.52 -3.85 4.95
C ILE A 193 -16.27 -2.64 4.40
N ASP A 194 -17.60 -2.67 4.53
CA ASP A 194 -18.47 -1.60 4.03
C ASP A 194 -18.24 -0.27 4.79
N ASP A 195 -18.03 -0.33 6.11
CA ASP A 195 -17.82 0.83 6.98
C ASP A 195 -16.36 1.29 7.09
N ARG A 196 -15.57 1.09 6.03
CA ARG A 196 -14.15 1.45 6.00
C ARG A 196 -13.89 2.89 6.42
N THR A 197 -14.64 3.84 5.87
CA THR A 197 -14.44 5.27 6.10
C THR A 197 -14.70 5.62 7.56
N THR A 198 -15.83 5.18 8.10
CA THR A 198 -16.23 5.40 9.50
C THR A 198 -15.21 4.82 10.48
N LYS A 199 -14.69 3.62 10.22
CA LYS A 199 -13.64 3.00 11.05
C LYS A 199 -12.34 3.80 11.05
N LEU A 200 -11.95 4.34 9.90
CA LEU A 200 -10.75 5.17 9.79
C LEU A 200 -10.92 6.53 10.46
N GLU A 201 -12.09 7.13 10.37
CA GLU A 201 -12.43 8.37 11.07
C GLU A 201 -12.42 8.17 12.59
N SER A 202 -13.03 7.08 13.07
CA SER A 202 -13.00 6.69 14.48
C SER A 202 -11.57 6.48 15.00
N PHE A 203 -10.70 5.85 14.20
CA PHE A 203 -9.28 5.69 14.56
C PHE A 203 -8.50 7.03 14.59
N ARG A 204 -8.86 7.98 13.73
CA ARG A 204 -8.20 9.30 13.66
C ARG A 204 -8.66 10.26 14.74
N ASN A 205 -9.89 10.08 15.25
CA ASN A 205 -10.41 10.92 16.30
C ASN A 205 -9.57 10.72 17.59
N GLN A 206 -8.97 11.80 18.08
CA GLN A 206 -8.13 11.77 19.27
C GLN A 206 -8.90 11.45 20.56
N GLU A 207 -10.21 11.69 20.57
CA GLU A 207 -11.13 11.36 21.66
C GLU A 207 -11.54 9.88 21.66
N SER A 208 -11.23 9.13 20.60
CA SER A 208 -11.53 7.71 20.53
C SER A 208 -10.69 6.92 21.53
N HIS A 209 -11.35 6.01 22.25
CA HIS A 209 -10.70 5.04 23.14
C HIS A 209 -9.83 4.04 22.36
N ALA A 210 -10.12 3.81 21.06
CA ALA A 210 -9.42 2.82 20.25
C ALA A 210 -8.24 3.44 19.49
N LYS A 211 -7.03 3.33 20.07
CA LYS A 211 -5.76 3.80 19.46
C LYS A 211 -5.03 2.71 18.68
N ILE A 212 -5.66 1.57 18.44
CA ILE A 212 -5.07 0.41 17.76
C ILE A 212 -5.88 0.08 16.50
N LEU A 213 -5.19 0.00 15.35
CA LEU A 213 -5.75 -0.45 14.08
C LEU A 213 -5.13 -1.78 13.69
N VAL A 214 -5.92 -2.84 13.55
CA VAL A 214 -5.46 -4.16 13.07
C VAL A 214 -5.82 -4.30 11.60
N CYS A 215 -4.84 -4.52 10.72
CA CYS A 215 -5.08 -4.52 9.29
C CYS A 215 -4.29 -5.55 8.48
N THR A 216 -4.77 -5.83 7.27
CA THR A 216 -4.00 -6.56 6.24
C THR A 216 -3.48 -5.61 5.17
N ASP A 217 -2.47 -6.01 4.39
CA ASP A 217 -1.93 -5.14 3.32
C ASP A 217 -2.98 -4.71 2.30
N ILE A 218 -3.92 -5.60 1.97
CA ILE A 218 -4.98 -5.31 1.00
C ILE A 218 -5.88 -4.20 1.57
N ALA A 219 -6.32 -4.36 2.81
CA ALA A 219 -7.22 -3.41 3.43
C ALA A 219 -6.52 -2.14 3.92
N SER A 220 -5.20 -2.12 4.11
CA SER A 220 -4.47 -0.90 4.50
C SER A 220 -4.12 0.02 3.31
N ARG A 221 -4.27 -0.43 2.06
CA ARG A 221 -4.01 0.39 0.87
C ARG A 221 -5.05 1.50 0.72
N GLY A 222 -4.64 2.72 0.37
CA GLY A 222 -5.52 3.89 0.37
C GLY A 222 -5.78 4.48 1.76
N VAL A 223 -5.20 3.91 2.82
CA VAL A 223 -5.10 4.54 4.15
C VAL A 223 -3.86 5.45 4.21
N ASP A 224 -3.40 5.96 3.07
CA ASP A 224 -2.10 6.64 2.89
C ASP A 224 -1.95 7.95 3.65
N THR A 225 -3.05 8.43 4.23
CA THR A 225 -3.12 9.61 5.08
C THR A 225 -3.14 9.31 6.58
N THR A 226 -3.19 8.04 7.01
CA THR A 226 -3.13 7.69 8.44
C THR A 226 -1.70 7.33 8.84
N PHE A 227 -1.12 8.15 9.72
CA PHE A 227 0.20 7.91 10.31
C PHE A 227 0.08 7.58 11.79
N VAL A 228 0.92 6.65 12.23
CA VAL A 228 0.91 6.14 13.60
C VAL A 228 2.26 6.31 14.29
N ASN A 229 2.24 6.34 15.61
CA ASN A 229 3.45 6.39 16.43
C ASN A 229 4.20 5.05 16.41
N HIS A 230 3.45 3.95 16.31
CA HIS A 230 4.00 2.59 16.36
C HIS A 230 3.39 1.69 15.29
N VAL A 231 4.24 0.97 14.57
CA VAL A 231 3.85 -0.13 13.69
C VAL A 231 4.27 -1.45 14.33
N ILE A 232 3.37 -2.42 14.41
CA ILE A 232 3.66 -3.80 14.82
C ILE A 232 3.43 -4.72 13.63
N LEU A 233 4.45 -5.45 13.21
CA LEU A 233 4.31 -6.53 12.23
C LEU A 233 4.04 -7.82 12.99
N PHE A 234 2.75 -8.09 13.24
CA PHE A 234 2.31 -9.32 13.93
C PHE A 234 2.71 -10.55 13.12
N ASP A 235 2.43 -10.50 11.81
CA ASP A 235 3.03 -11.40 10.85
C ASP A 235 4.18 -10.71 10.13
N PHE A 236 5.33 -11.38 10.11
CA PHE A 236 6.47 -10.91 9.34
C PHE A 236 6.09 -10.85 7.85
N PRO A 237 6.45 -9.76 7.14
CA PRO A 237 6.08 -9.58 5.75
C PRO A 237 6.77 -10.62 4.86
N THR A 238 6.08 -11.01 3.80
CA THR A 238 6.58 -12.00 2.82
C THR A 238 7.53 -11.39 1.80
N THR A 239 7.46 -10.07 1.58
CA THR A 239 8.30 -9.34 0.64
C THR A 239 8.91 -8.09 1.28
N ILE A 240 10.00 -7.60 0.69
CA ILE A 240 10.61 -6.33 1.12
C ILE A 240 9.73 -5.12 0.82
N VAL A 241 8.92 -5.20 -0.24
CA VAL A 241 7.97 -4.15 -0.63
C VAL A 241 6.89 -3.99 0.45
N ASP A 242 6.29 -5.11 0.88
CA ASP A 242 5.31 -5.08 1.98
C ASP A 242 5.95 -4.58 3.27
N PHE A 243 7.19 -5.01 3.58
CA PHE A 243 7.92 -4.49 4.74
C PHE A 243 8.01 -2.96 4.71
N LEU A 244 8.49 -2.38 3.60
CA LEU A 244 8.64 -0.94 3.43
C LEU A 244 7.31 -0.19 3.52
N HIS A 245 6.25 -0.70 2.88
CA HIS A 245 4.93 -0.09 2.88
C HIS A 245 4.29 -0.06 4.27
N ARG A 246 4.51 -1.12 5.06
CA ARG A 246 4.01 -1.21 6.44
C ARG A 246 4.78 -0.29 7.39
N VAL A 247 6.11 -0.33 7.37
CA VAL A 247 6.92 0.54 8.25
C VAL A 247 6.84 2.01 7.87
N GLY A 248 6.54 2.31 6.60
CA GLY A 248 6.28 3.66 6.10
C GLY A 248 5.04 4.35 6.69
N ARG A 249 4.22 3.62 7.49
CA ARG A 249 3.07 4.20 8.22
C ARG A 249 3.47 4.96 9.47
N THR A 250 4.75 4.91 9.86
CA THR A 250 5.31 5.67 10.98
C THR A 250 6.55 6.47 10.52
N ALA A 251 7.12 7.27 11.43
CA ALA A 251 8.34 8.06 11.21
C ALA A 251 8.30 8.98 9.96
N ARG A 252 7.13 9.52 9.61
CA ARG A 252 6.95 10.47 8.50
C ARG A 252 7.04 11.93 8.96
N ALA A 253 7.33 12.82 7.99
CA ALA A 253 7.43 14.27 8.19
C ALA A 253 8.37 14.69 9.34
N GLY A 254 9.51 14.00 9.49
CA GLY A 254 10.52 14.29 10.52
C GLY A 254 10.17 13.79 11.92
N LYS A 255 8.97 13.25 12.17
CA LYS A 255 8.61 12.69 13.48
C LYS A 255 9.36 11.37 13.75
N ARG A 256 9.60 11.08 15.03
CA ARG A 256 10.08 9.77 15.48
C ARG A 256 8.96 8.74 15.38
N GLY A 257 9.32 7.52 15.02
CA GLY A 257 8.41 6.39 14.94
C GLY A 257 9.04 5.13 15.50
N LYS A 258 8.21 4.16 15.87
CA LYS A 258 8.65 2.84 16.32
C LYS A 258 8.08 1.77 15.40
N ALA A 259 8.88 0.78 15.05
CA ALA A 259 8.41 -0.43 14.38
C ALA A 259 8.88 -1.67 15.13
N THR A 260 7.96 -2.57 15.44
CA THR A 260 8.24 -3.84 16.13
C THR A 260 7.90 -5.02 15.23
N TYR A 261 8.78 -6.00 15.18
CA TYR A 261 8.70 -7.13 14.25
C TYR A 261 8.72 -8.42 15.04
N PHE A 262 7.67 -9.23 14.92
CA PHE A 262 7.68 -10.57 15.48
C PHE A 262 8.29 -11.55 14.47
N VAL A 263 9.42 -12.14 14.85
CA VAL A 263 10.23 -13.00 14.00
C VAL A 263 10.09 -14.45 14.47
N THR A 264 9.69 -15.34 13.57
CA THR A 264 9.76 -16.80 13.79
C THR A 264 10.95 -17.43 13.05
N LYS A 265 11.18 -18.74 13.26
CA LYS A 265 12.29 -19.47 12.61
C LYS A 265 12.31 -19.30 11.08
N LYS A 266 11.16 -19.32 10.42
CA LYS A 266 11.05 -19.20 8.95
C LYS A 266 11.37 -17.78 8.45
N ASP A 267 11.21 -16.76 9.29
CA ASP A 267 11.38 -15.35 8.92
C ASP A 267 12.84 -14.89 9.07
N ARG A 268 13.66 -15.68 9.78
CA ARG A 268 15.02 -15.30 10.22
C ARG A 268 15.92 -14.86 9.07
N GLN A 269 15.90 -15.56 7.94
CA GLN A 269 16.75 -15.21 6.79
C GLN A 269 16.43 -13.81 6.25
N LEU A 270 15.14 -13.51 6.05
CA LEU A 270 14.71 -12.20 5.57
C LEU A 270 14.93 -11.12 6.64
N ALA A 271 14.63 -11.42 7.90
CA ALA A 271 14.86 -10.51 9.02
C ALA A 271 16.33 -10.10 9.15
N GLU A 272 17.27 -11.04 9.05
CA GLU A 272 18.70 -10.73 9.10
C GLU A 272 19.21 -9.96 7.87
N ARG A 273 18.63 -10.19 6.68
CA ARG A 273 18.91 -9.35 5.50
C ARG A 273 18.43 -7.92 5.72
N ILE A 274 17.21 -7.74 6.24
CA ILE A 274 16.64 -6.42 6.54
C ILE A 274 17.45 -5.70 7.62
N LYS A 275 17.79 -6.38 8.72
CA LYS A 275 18.64 -5.82 9.79
C LYS A 275 19.97 -5.33 9.28
N ARG A 276 20.66 -6.14 8.45
CA ARG A 276 21.94 -5.74 7.83
C ARG A 276 21.78 -4.50 6.96
N ASN A 277 20.77 -4.46 6.09
CA ASN A 277 20.53 -3.31 5.22
C ASN A 277 20.19 -2.03 6.01
N ILE A 278 19.42 -2.15 7.10
CA ILE A 278 19.12 -1.02 8.01
C ILE A 278 20.40 -0.52 8.66
N ARG A 279 21.22 -1.42 9.23
CA ARG A 279 22.50 -1.09 9.88
C ARG A 279 23.46 -0.40 8.91
N ASP A 280 23.58 -0.92 7.70
CA ASP A 280 24.52 -0.41 6.69
C ASP A 280 23.97 0.81 5.94
N LYS A 281 22.78 1.30 6.30
CA LYS A 281 22.06 2.39 5.61
C LYS A 281 21.95 2.19 4.10
N ARG A 282 21.89 0.92 3.67
CA ARG A 282 21.76 0.52 2.27
C ARG A 282 20.31 0.63 1.83
N VAL A 283 20.13 0.76 0.51
CA VAL A 283 18.80 0.65 -0.09
C VAL A 283 18.25 -0.74 0.21
N LEU A 284 17.01 -0.78 0.69
CA LEU A 284 16.29 -2.03 0.94
C LEU A 284 15.83 -2.58 -0.42
N SER A 285 16.67 -3.41 -1.03
CA SER A 285 16.41 -4.16 -2.28
C SER A 285 16.55 -5.67 -2.05
#